data_AF-A0A0Q0ZGL5-F1
#
_entry.id   AF-A0A0Q0ZGL5-F1
#
_cell.length_a   1.000
_cell.length_b   1.000
_cell.length_c   1.000
_cell.angle_alpha   90.00
_cell.angle_beta   90.00
_cell.angle_gamma   90.00
#
_symmetry.space_group_name_H-M   'P 1'
#
loop_
_entity.id
_entity.type
_entity.pdbx_description
1 polymer ?
#
loop_
_entity_poly.entity_id
_entity_poly.type
_entity_poly.pdbx_seq_one_letter_code
_entity_poly.pdbx_strand_id
1 'polypeptide(L)' 'MTSKDTETFSVRDKQVMKVKTQEERALIFDEVTVRVSEDFALHMHIDNGEENAAGLKTGDYVKLLPS' A
#
# COMPACT_ATOMS: atom_id res chain seq x y z
N MET A 1 -5.96 3.10 6.15
CA MET A 1 -7.25 2.73 5.52
C MET A 1 -8.32 2.64 6.60
N THR A 2 -9.61 2.73 6.24
CA THR A 2 -10.75 2.61 7.15
C THR A 2 -11.11 1.14 7.42
N SER A 3 -11.96 0.88 8.43
CA SER A 3 -12.46 -0.48 8.68
C SER A 3 -13.24 -1.03 7.47
N LYS A 4 -13.97 -0.19 6.74
CA LYS A 4 -14.69 -0.59 5.52
C LYS A 4 -13.76 -1.05 4.39
N ASP A 5 -12.59 -0.43 4.27
CA ASP A 5 -11.58 -0.85 3.29
C ASP A 5 -11.09 -2.27 3.59
N THR A 6 -10.95 -2.64 4.88
CA THR A 6 -10.48 -3.97 5.28
C THR A 6 -11.37 -5.10 4.78
N GLU A 7 -12.68 -4.89 4.72
CA GLU A 7 -13.64 -5.84 4.16
C GLU A 7 -13.45 -6.00 2.65
N THR A 8 -13.23 -4.88 1.95
CA THR A 8 -13.04 -4.86 0.49
C THR A 8 -11.74 -5.57 0.09
N PHE A 9 -10.66 -5.34 0.84
CA PHE A 9 -9.35 -5.94 0.56
C PHE A 9 -9.11 -7.26 1.28
N SER A 10 -10.04 -7.70 2.13
CA SER A 10 -9.91 -8.91 2.96
C SER A 10 -8.62 -8.93 3.79
N VAL A 11 -8.27 -7.79 4.39
CA VAL A 11 -7.09 -7.61 5.26
C VAL A 11 -7.49 -7.26 6.69
N ARG A 12 -6.53 -7.20 7.62
CA ARG A 12 -6.75 -6.81 9.02
C ARG A 12 -5.73 -5.79 9.48
N ASP A 13 -6.06 -5.05 10.55
CA ASP A 13 -5.09 -4.15 11.20
C ASP A 13 -3.84 -4.92 11.64
N LYS A 14 -2.67 -4.30 11.44
CA LYS A 14 -1.33 -4.86 11.70
C LYS A 14 -0.97 -6.10 10.87
N GLN A 15 -1.76 -6.47 9.88
CA GLN A 15 -1.38 -7.53 8.94
C GLN A 15 -0.19 -7.05 8.10
N VAL A 16 0.80 -7.92 7.96
CA VAL A 16 1.94 -7.71 7.08
C VAL A 16 1.59 -8.25 5.69
N MET A 17 1.87 -7.45 4.67
CA MET A 17 1.55 -7.71 3.27
C MET A 17 2.71 -7.28 2.38
N LYS A 18 2.71 -7.75 1.13
CA LYS A 18 3.54 -7.19 0.06
C LYS A 18 2.74 -6.15 -0.71
N VAL A 19 3.41 -5.11 -1.20
CA VAL A 19 2.82 -4.12 -2.11
C VAL A 19 3.60 -4.09 -3.41
N LYS A 20 2.92 -4.37 -4.52
CA LYS A 20 3.49 -4.31 -5.86
C LYS A 20 3.11 -3.01 -6.54
N THR A 21 4.11 -2.23 -6.95
CA THR A 21 3.92 -1.05 -7.81
C THR A 21 3.78 -1.46 -9.27
N GLN A 22 3.43 -0.49 -10.12
CA GLN A 22 3.12 -0.73 -11.53
C GLN A 22 4.13 0.02 -12.42
N GLU A 23 3.92 -0.04 -13.74
CA GLU A 23 4.72 0.64 -14.76
C GLU A 23 6.18 0.17 -14.91
N GLU A 24 7.00 0.96 -15.60
CA GLU A 24 8.34 0.59 -16.06
C GLU A 24 9.36 0.34 -14.94
N ARG A 25 9.11 0.87 -13.74
CA ARG A 25 9.96 0.70 -12.55
C ARG A 25 9.23 -0.03 -11.42
N ALA A 26 8.41 -1.02 -11.77
CA ALA A 26 7.67 -1.81 -10.81
C ALA A 26 8.59 -2.48 -9.77
N LEU A 27 8.29 -2.26 -8.49
CA LEU A 27 8.95 -2.85 -7.32
C LEU A 27 7.94 -3.64 -6.49
N ILE A 28 8.45 -4.50 -5.61
CA ILE A 28 7.67 -5.11 -4.53
C ILE A 28 8.26 -4.62 -3.22
N PHE A 29 7.47 -3.86 -2.47
CA PHE A 29 7.75 -3.56 -1.07
C PHE A 29 7.30 -4.76 -0.23
N ASP A 30 8.25 -5.39 0.45
CA ASP A 30 7.95 -6.46 1.40
C ASP A 30 7.72 -5.88 2.80
N GLU A 31 7.15 -6.70 3.68
CA GLU A 31 6.93 -6.37 5.08
C GLU A 31 6.10 -5.08 5.34
N VAL A 32 5.18 -4.73 4.43
CA VAL A 32 4.32 -3.55 4.57
C VAL A 32 3.19 -3.82 5.56
N THR A 33 3.14 -3.04 6.63
CA THR A 33 2.12 -3.18 7.68
C THR A 33 0.84 -2.41 7.33
N VAL A 34 -0.29 -3.11 7.25
CA VAL A 34 -1.62 -2.50 7.14
C VAL A 34 -1.98 -1.79 8.44
N ARG A 35 -2.43 -0.54 8.35
CA ARG A 35 -2.92 0.25 9.48
C ARG A 35 -4.36 0.69 9.25
N VAL A 36 -5.22 0.42 10.23
CA VAL A 36 -6.65 0.67 10.17
C VAL A 36 -7.07 1.70 11.22
N SER A 37 -7.79 2.73 10.79
CA SER A 37 -8.44 3.72 11.66
C SER A 37 -9.59 4.38 10.90
N GLU A 38 -10.67 4.74 11.61
CA GLU A 38 -11.79 5.50 11.03
C GLU A 38 -11.37 6.91 10.56
N ASP A 39 -10.29 7.45 11.12
CA ASP A 39 -9.75 8.76 10.74
C ASP A 39 -8.80 8.72 9.53
N PHE A 40 -8.58 7.54 8.92
CA PHE A 40 -7.64 7.37 7.82
C PHE A 40 -8.30 7.34 6.44
N ALA A 41 -7.57 7.79 5.43
CA ALA A 41 -7.88 7.51 4.04
C ALA A 41 -7.21 6.20 3.57
N LEU A 42 -7.71 5.64 2.47
CA LEU A 42 -7.06 4.56 1.75
C LEU A 42 -5.84 5.10 1.00
N HIS A 43 -4.66 4.98 1.60
CA HIS A 43 -3.41 5.49 1.03
C HIS A 43 -2.22 4.66 1.54
N MET A 44 -1.21 4.47 0.68
CA MET A 44 0.11 3.97 1.07
C MET A 44 1.03 5.16 1.28
N HIS A 45 1.74 5.21 2.40
CA HIS A 45 2.72 6.26 2.66
C HIS A 45 4.12 5.70 2.38
N ILE A 46 4.84 6.37 1.49
CA ILE A 46 6.24 6.11 1.12
C ILE A 46 6.97 7.46 1.06
N ASP A 47 8.29 7.44 1.18
CA ASP A 47 9.09 8.65 1.06
C ASP A 47 9.42 8.99 -0.41
N ASN A 48 9.97 10.19 -0.63
CA ASN A 48 10.33 10.66 -1.98
C ASN A 48 11.39 9.78 -2.65
N GLY A 49 12.26 9.10 -1.88
CA GLY A 49 13.27 8.19 -2.42
C GLY A 49 12.62 6.92 -2.97
N GLU A 50 11.69 6.35 -2.21
CA GLU A 50 10.89 5.19 -2.57
C GLU A 50 9.97 5.48 -3.76
N GLU A 51 9.30 6.64 -3.77
CA GLU A 51 8.48 7.10 -4.90
C GLU A 51 9.31 7.17 -6.19
N ASN A 52 10.47 7.83 -6.15
CA ASN A 52 11.36 7.97 -7.30
C ASN A 52 11.95 6.64 -7.78
N ALA A 53 12.26 5.73 -6.84
CA ALA A 53 12.77 4.40 -7.15
C ALA A 53 11.71 3.54 -7.85
N ALA A 54 10.48 3.59 -7.36
CA ALA A 54 9.33 2.87 -7.94
C ALA A 54 8.72 3.56 -9.17
N GLY A 55 9.14 4.81 -9.48
CA GLY A 55 8.58 5.61 -10.55
C GLY A 55 7.11 5.99 -10.34
N LEU A 56 6.67 6.06 -9.07
CA LEU A 56 5.30 6.43 -8.71
C LEU A 56 5.12 7.95 -8.69
N LYS A 57 3.85 8.37 -8.74
CA LYS A 57 3.40 9.73 -8.46
C LYS A 57 2.22 9.67 -7.49
N THR A 58 1.98 10.79 -6.79
CA THR A 58 0.77 10.92 -5.96
C THR A 58 -0.50 10.64 -6.78
N GLY A 59 -1.31 9.69 -6.32
CA GLY A 59 -2.55 9.27 -6.99
C GLY A 59 -2.42 7.96 -7.79
N ASP A 60 -1.21 7.43 -7.97
CA ASP A 60 -1.02 6.13 -8.61
C ASP A 60 -1.52 4.99 -7.71
N TYR A 61 -2.05 3.94 -8.36
CA TYR A 61 -2.57 2.76 -7.66
C TYR A 61 -1.56 1.62 -7.63
N VAL A 62 -1.46 0.99 -6.47
CA VAL A 62 -0.62 -0.18 -6.21
C VAL A 62 -1.48 -1.42 -5.93
N LYS A 63 -0.87 -2.60 -5.96
CA LYS A 63 -1.56 -3.87 -5.67
C LYS A 63 -1.08 -4.44 -4.35
N LEU A 64 -2.02 -4.75 -3.47
CA LEU A 64 -1.77 -5.57 -2.28
C LEU A 64 -1.61 -7.03 -2.70
N LEU A 65 -0.59 -7.68 -2.16
CA LEU A 65 -0.29 -9.10 -2.36
C LEU A 65 -0.12 -9.77 -1.00
N PRO A 66 -0.54 -11.04 -0.84
CA PRO A 66 -0.21 -11.83 0.35
C PRO A 66 1.31 -11.89 0.55
N SER A 67 1.75 -11.87 1.81
CA SER A 67 3.14 -12.16 2.17
C SER A 67 3.53 -13.59 1.86
#